data_AF-A0A5C7L5D6-F1
#
_entry.id   AF-A0A5C7L5D6-F1
#
_cell.length_a   1.000
_cell.length_b   1.000
_cell.length_c   1.000
_cell.angle_alpha   90.00
_cell.angle_beta   90.00
_cell.angle_gamma   90.00
#
_symmetry.space_group_name_H-M   'P 1'
#
loop_
_entity.id
_entity.type
_entity.pdbx_description
1 polymer ?
#
loop_
_entity_poly.entity_id
_entity_poly.type
_entity_poly.pdbx_seq_one_letter_code
_entity_poly.pdbx_strand_id
1 'polypeptide(L)' 'MADKPIDDLRRKLGAGKPLDILDTLAPEQAQLLSRSLDAAMQRDHRALDQAIEQSLSMVPLLLRPAFKKVLFP' A
#
# COMPACT_ATOMS: atom_id res chain seq x y z
N MET A 1 19.50 17.56 6.83
CA MET A 1 18.71 16.31 6.95
C MET A 1 17.26 16.54 6.46
N ALA A 2 17.07 17.17 5.30
CA ALA A 2 15.77 17.69 4.87
C ALA A 2 15.00 16.76 3.89
N ASP A 3 15.68 15.85 3.21
CA ASP A 3 15.07 15.11 2.07
C ASP A 3 14.51 13.72 2.41
N LYS A 4 14.75 13.22 3.62
CA LYS A 4 14.30 11.89 4.06
C LYS A 4 12.80 11.59 3.81
N PRO A 5 11.85 12.51 4.09
CA PRO A 5 10.43 12.22 3.87
C PRO A 5 10.03 12.21 2.39
N ILE A 6 10.70 12.99 1.54
CA ILE A 6 10.42 13.06 0.10
C ILE A 6 10.97 11.83 -0.61
N ASP A 7 12.17 11.38 -0.22
CA ASP A 7 12.77 10.15 -0.75
C ASP A 7 11.94 8.89 -0.41
N ASP A 8 11.37 8.84 0.79
CA ASP A 8 10.50 7.73 1.19
C ASP A 8 9.16 7.75 0.41
N LEU A 9 8.60 8.93 0.11
CA LEU A 9 7.43 9.07 -0.76
C LEU A 9 7.72 8.61 -2.19
N ARG A 10 8.88 9.00 -2.76
CA ARG A 10 9.32 8.58 -4.09
C ARG A 10 9.46 7.06 -4.18
N ARG A 11 10.01 6.42 -3.14
CA ARG A 11 10.10 4.95 -3.06
C ARG A 11 8.72 4.28 -3.00
N LYS A 12 7.76 4.83 -2.23
CA LYS A 12 6.42 4.25 -2.10
C LYS A 12 5.54 4.43 -3.35
N LEU A 13 5.67 5.54 -4.07
CA LEU A 13 4.87 5.85 -5.27
C LEU A 13 5.40 5.19 -6.55
N GLY A 14 6.64 4.67 -6.53
CA GLY A 14 7.27 3.94 -7.62
C GLY A 14 8.02 4.85 -8.61
N ALA A 15 9.10 4.32 -9.17
CA ALA A 15 10.08 5.04 -9.98
C ALA A 15 9.60 5.47 -11.40
N GLY A 16 8.32 5.27 -11.73
CA GLY A 16 7.79 5.43 -13.09
C GLY A 16 6.89 6.65 -13.30
N LYS A 17 6.64 7.48 -12.29
CA LYS A 17 5.77 8.66 -12.42
C LYS A 17 6.59 9.93 -12.21
N PRO A 18 6.36 10.99 -13.01
CA PRO A 18 6.95 12.30 -12.74
C PRO A 18 6.39 12.77 -11.40
N LEU A 19 7.23 12.70 -10.38
CA LEU A 19 6.93 13.09 -9.01
C LEU A 19 7.45 14.49 -8.72
N ASP A 20 7.59 15.33 -9.75
CA ASP A 20 8.14 16.68 -9.68
C ASP A 20 7.36 17.57 -8.70
N ILE A 21 6.09 17.25 -8.45
CA ILE A 21 5.24 17.90 -7.46
C ILE A 21 5.75 17.67 -6.03
N LEU A 22 6.43 16.55 -5.76
CA LEU A 22 7.03 16.25 -4.45
C LEU A 22 8.17 17.21 -4.09
N ASP A 23 8.84 17.82 -5.08
CA ASP A 23 9.92 18.78 -4.84
C ASP A 23 9.41 20.18 -4.52
N THR A 24 8.12 20.43 -4.83
CA THR A 24 7.43 21.69 -4.50
C THR A 24 6.66 21.63 -3.19
N LEU A 25 6.58 20.45 -2.57
CA LEU A 25 5.83 20.22 -1.34
C LEU A 25 6.60 20.72 -0.12
N ALA A 26 5.93 21.52 0.72
CA ALA A 26 6.49 21.89 2.02
C ALA A 26 6.61 20.63 2.92
N PRO A 27 7.55 20.61 3.88
CA PRO A 27 7.82 19.43 4.70
C PRO A 27 6.59 18.90 5.46
N GLU A 28 5.69 19.78 5.90
CA GLU A 28 4.44 19.39 6.56
C GLU A 28 3.46 18.70 5.61
N GLN A 29 3.39 19.18 4.36
CA GLN A 29 2.51 18.64 3.33
C GLN A 29 3.03 17.29 2.84
N ALA A 30 4.35 17.11 2.76
CA ALA A 30 4.97 15.81 2.48
C ALA A 30 4.65 14.78 3.59
N GLN A 31 4.66 15.19 4.87
CA GLN A 31 4.26 14.30 5.96
C GLN A 31 2.77 13.91 5.91
N LEU A 32 1.88 14.87 5.61
CA LEU A 32 0.46 14.59 5.43
C LEU A 32 0.22 13.63 4.26
N LEU A 33 0.90 13.86 3.13
CA LEU A 33 0.83 13.00 1.96
C LEU A 33 1.29 11.59 2.30
N SER A 34 2.43 11.44 2.99
CA SER A 34 2.96 10.13 3.41
C SER A 34 1.98 9.36 4.29
N ARG A 35 1.37 10.02 5.28
CA ARG A 35 0.33 9.41 6.12
C ARG A 35 -0.91 9.01 5.33
N SER A 36 -1.35 9.86 4.39
CA SER A 36 -2.51 9.56 3.55
C SER A 36 -2.26 8.38 2.62
N LEU A 37 -1.03 8.26 2.10
CA LEU A 37 -0.60 7.16 1.26
C LEU A 37 -0.59 5.85 2.05
N ASP A 38 -0.03 5.85 3.27
CA ASP A 38 -0.02 4.69 4.14
C ASP A 38 -1.45 4.23 4.49
N ALA A 39 -2.34 5.18 4.79
CA ALA A 39 -3.73 4.87 5.06
C ALA A 39 -4.44 4.29 3.82
N ALA A 40 -4.15 4.79 2.62
CA ALA A 40 -4.70 4.27 1.38
C ALA A 40 -4.20 2.84 1.10
N MET A 41 -2.89 2.61 1.17
CA MET A 41 -2.29 1.28 0.98
C MET A 41 -2.84 0.25 1.98
N GLN A 42 -3.04 0.64 3.24
CA GLN A 42 -3.65 -0.23 4.24
C GLN A 42 -5.13 -0.53 3.97
N ARG A 43 -5.88 0.40 3.34
CA ARG A 43 -7.26 0.13 2.94
C ARG A 43 -7.29 -0.81 1.75
N ASP A 44 -6.42 -0.61 0.77
CA ASP A 44 -6.32 -1.47 -0.42
C ASP A 44 -5.93 -2.90 -0.03
N HIS A 45 -4.95 -3.07 0.86
CA HIS A 45 -4.58 -4.39 1.38
C HIS A 45 -5.75 -5.06 2.09
N ARG A 46 -6.48 -4.34 2.95
CA ARG A 46 -7.65 -4.89 3.64
C ARG A 46 -8.77 -5.25 2.68
N ALA A 47 -9.03 -4.43 1.67
CA ALA A 47 -10.02 -4.72 0.64
C ALA A 47 -9.63 -5.97 -0.17
N LEU A 48 -8.35 -6.10 -0.51
CA LEU A 48 -7.82 -7.28 -1.19
C LEU A 48 -7.96 -8.53 -0.30
N ASP A 49 -7.58 -8.45 0.98
CA ASP A 49 -7.73 -9.56 1.93
C ASP A 49 -9.18 -10.00 2.07
N GLN A 50 -10.11 -9.04 2.13
CA GLN A 50 -11.56 -9.33 2.18
C GLN A 50 -12.05 -9.98 0.89
N ALA A 51 -11.60 -9.50 -0.28
CA ALA A 51 -11.94 -10.12 -1.57
C ALA A 51 -11.39 -11.56 -1.65
N ILE A 52 -10.16 -11.79 -1.18
CA ILE A 52 -9.57 -13.14 -1.11
C ILE A 52 -10.40 -14.02 -0.16
N GLU A 53 -10.73 -13.56 1.05
CA GLU A 53 -11.58 -14.32 1.97
C GLU A 53 -12.97 -14.65 1.38
N GLN A 54 -13.58 -13.71 0.65
CA GLN A 54 -14.85 -13.95 -0.05
C GLN A 54 -14.70 -14.98 -1.16
N SER A 55 -13.62 -14.94 -1.94
CA SER A 55 -13.34 -15.95 -2.97
C SER A 55 -13.11 -17.35 -2.39
N LEU A 56 -12.60 -17.42 -1.15
CA LEU A 56 -12.37 -18.66 -0.41
C LEU A 56 -13.58 -19.06 0.46
N SER A 57 -14.75 -18.44 0.25
CA SER A 57 -15.97 -18.73 1.03
C SER A 57 -16.37 -20.22 0.99
N MET A 58 -16.12 -20.92 -0.12
CA MET A 58 -16.38 -22.35 -0.27
C MET A 58 -15.26 -23.25 0.29
N VAL A 59 -14.12 -22.69 0.67
CA VAL A 59 -12.99 -23.42 1.26
C VAL A 59 -13.17 -23.50 2.78
N PRO A 60 -13.07 -24.71 3.38
CA PRO A 60 -13.09 -24.88 4.83
C PRO A 60 -12.03 -24.01 5.52
N LEU A 61 -12.39 -23.36 6.62
CA LEU A 61 -11.56 -22.37 7.33
C LEU A 61 -10.14 -22.89 7.62
N LEU A 62 -9.99 -24.17 7.99
CA LEU A 62 -8.70 -24.79 8.30
C LEU A 62 -7.75 -24.90 7.09
N LEU A 63 -8.29 -24.95 5.86
CA LEU A 63 -7.51 -25.11 4.62
C LEU A 63 -7.24 -23.78 3.90
N ARG A 64 -7.99 -22.71 4.25
CA ARG A 64 -7.80 -21.36 3.67
C ARG A 64 -6.36 -20.85 3.69
N PRO A 65 -5.55 -20.98 4.76
CA PRO A 65 -4.18 -20.47 4.74
C PRO A 65 -3.27 -21.19 3.72
N ALA A 66 -3.51 -22.48 3.46
CA ALA A 66 -2.77 -23.22 2.44
C ALA A 66 -3.18 -22.77 1.03
N PHE A 67 -4.49 -22.61 0.79
CA PHE A 67 -5.02 -22.13 -0.49
C PHE A 67 -4.59 -20.68 -0.81
N LYS A 68 -4.60 -19.79 0.18
CA LYS A 68 -4.11 -18.40 0.02
C LYS A 68 -2.69 -18.37 -0.51
N LYS A 69 -1.79 -19.18 0.07
CA LYS A 69 -0.38 -19.26 -0.35
C LYS A 69 -0.17 -19.78 -1.78
N VAL A 70 -1.09 -20.60 -2.29
CA VAL A 70 -0.99 -21.18 -3.64
C VAL A 70 -1.59 -20.24 -4.68
N LEU A 71 -2.72 -19.60 -4.37
CA LEU A 71 -3.48 -18.80 -5.32
C LEU A 71 -3.07 -17.31 -5.35
N PHE A 72 -2.54 -16.80 -4.23
CA PHE A 72 -2.17 -15.39 -4.05
C PHE A 72 -0.77 -15.29 -3.39
N PRO A 73 0.31 -15.61 -4.12
CA PRO A 73 1.68 -15.54 -3.62
C PRO A 73 2.17 -14.11 -3.35
#